data_AF-A0AAJ6EQ02-F1
#
_entry.id   AF-A0AAJ6EQ02-F1
#
_cell.length_a   1.000
_cell.length_b   1.000
_cell.length_c   1.000
_cell.angle_alpha   90.00
_cell.angle_beta   90.00
_cell.angle_gamma   90.00
#
_symmetry.space_group_name_H-M   'P 1'
#
loop_
_entity.id
_entity.type
_entity.pdbx_description
1 polymer ?
#
loop_
_entity_poly.entity_id
_entity_poly.type
_entity_poly.pdbx_seq_one_letter_code
_entity_poly.pdbx_strand_id
1 'polypeptide(L)'
;MTDRPASWRMPTPKQMEKMAALVGRNAPPKPGLAPDADLPAEYWQALLDDPRAEARTGLSGAALRLDKIPKHLLRIGCRRCGRIVEIQKVDAVRLYGPSSIWRDVGQRLLDNTCAFRTGRHEQDGCWPAFE
;
A
#
# COMPACT_ATOMS: atom_id res chain seq x y z
N MET A 1 -33.66 30.53 -26.67
CA MET A 1 -33.07 29.26 -26.17
C MET A 1 -31.84 28.97 -27.00
N THR A 2 -30.65 29.10 -26.41
CA THR A 2 -29.44 28.50 -26.98
C THR A 2 -28.58 28.01 -25.82
N ASP A 3 -28.96 26.86 -25.29
CA ASP A 3 -28.10 26.02 -24.46
C ASP A 3 -26.87 25.62 -25.28
N ARG A 4 -25.70 26.15 -24.91
CA ARG A 4 -24.39 25.64 -25.35
C ARG A 4 -23.64 25.15 -24.11
N PRO A 5 -23.66 23.85 -23.80
CA PRO A 5 -23.18 23.33 -22.51
C PRO A 5 -21.66 23.18 -22.39
N ALA A 6 -20.84 23.73 -23.30
CA ALA A 6 -19.39 23.46 -23.29
C ALA A 6 -18.50 24.60 -23.84
N SER A 7 -18.63 25.82 -23.31
CA SER A 7 -17.47 26.71 -23.25
C SER A 7 -17.18 26.99 -21.78
N TRP A 8 -16.23 26.27 -21.19
CA TRP A 8 -15.72 26.63 -19.87
C TRP A 8 -15.11 28.04 -19.97
N ARG A 9 -15.86 29.04 -19.52
CA ARG A 9 -15.39 30.40 -19.31
C ARG A 9 -15.18 30.51 -17.82
N MET A 10 -13.96 30.86 -17.42
CA MET A 10 -13.66 31.14 -16.02
C MET A 10 -14.66 32.20 -15.51
N PRO A 11 -15.43 31.92 -14.45
CA PRO A 11 -16.40 32.87 -13.93
C PRO A 11 -15.71 34.18 -13.52
N THR A 12 -16.37 35.30 -13.78
CA THR A 12 -15.90 36.61 -13.29
C THR A 12 -15.95 36.67 -11.75
N PRO A 13 -15.17 37.53 -11.09
CA PRO A 13 -15.20 37.66 -9.63
C PRO A 13 -16.61 37.84 -9.04
N LYS A 14 -17.45 38.66 -9.69
CA LYS A 14 -18.86 38.86 -9.29
C LYS A 14 -19.72 37.60 -9.42
N GLN A 15 -19.44 36.76 -10.42
CA GLN A 15 -20.13 35.48 -10.58
C GLN A 15 -19.66 34.47 -9.53
N MET A 16 -18.36 34.47 -9.18
CA MET A 16 -17.82 33.66 -8.09
C MET A 16 -18.46 34.02 -6.75
N GLU A 17 -18.57 35.32 -6.43
CA GLU A 17 -19.25 35.79 -5.22
C GLU A 17 -20.72 35.36 -5.16
N LYS A 18 -21.45 35.47 -6.28
CA LYS A 18 -22.85 35.04 -6.35
C LYS A 18 -23.01 33.53 -6.14
N MET A 19 -22.10 32.73 -6.70
CA MET A 19 -22.09 31.28 -6.48
C MET A 19 -21.75 30.94 -5.03
N ALA A 20 -20.75 31.59 -4.43
CA ALA A 20 -20.38 31.40 -3.04
C ALA A 20 -21.54 31.75 -2.09
N ALA A 21 -22.27 32.83 -2.36
CA ALA A 21 -23.47 33.22 -1.59
C ALA A 21 -24.62 32.21 -1.70
N LEU A 22 -24.74 31.49 -2.82
CA LEU A 22 -25.73 30.43 -3.00
C LEU A 22 -25.34 29.13 -2.29
N VAL A 23 -24.05 28.79 -2.27
CA VAL A 23 -23.52 27.60 -1.59
C VAL A 23 -23.64 27.75 -0.06
N GLY A 24 -23.35 28.93 0.48
CA GLY A 24 -23.44 29.19 1.92
C GLY A 24 -24.86 29.12 2.50
N ARG A 25 -25.90 29.16 1.66
CA ARG A 25 -27.32 29.11 2.10
C ARG A 25 -27.91 27.69 2.10
N ASN A 26 -27.34 26.77 1.33
CA ASN A 26 -27.93 25.45 1.07
C ASN A 26 -27.16 24.28 1.70
N ALA A 27 -26.00 24.52 2.30
CA ALA A 27 -25.27 23.50 3.03
C ALA A 27 -25.67 23.54 4.51
N PRO A 28 -26.27 22.48 5.08
CA PRO A 28 -26.29 22.35 6.53
C PRO A 28 -24.83 22.39 7.01
N PRO A 29 -24.53 23.05 8.14
CA PRO A 29 -23.19 23.06 8.71
C PRO A 29 -22.89 21.66 9.24
N LYS A 30 -22.57 20.73 8.35
CA LYS A 30 -21.81 19.55 8.75
C LYS A 30 -20.43 20.07 9.12
N PRO A 31 -19.94 19.79 10.34
CA PRO A 31 -18.57 20.10 10.69
C PRO A 31 -17.69 19.51 9.61
N GLY A 32 -17.02 20.38 8.84
CA GLY A 32 -16.01 19.92 7.91
C GLY A 32 -14.96 19.23 8.76
N LEU A 33 -14.64 17.97 8.44
CA LEU A 33 -13.46 17.32 8.97
C LEU A 33 -12.28 18.21 8.57
N ALA A 34 -11.72 18.93 9.54
CA ALA A 34 -10.51 19.69 9.32
C ALA A 34 -9.41 18.72 8.83
N PRO A 35 -8.41 19.17 8.05
CA PRO A 35 -7.36 18.29 7.52
C PRO A 35 -6.65 17.44 8.58
N ASP A 36 -6.70 17.90 9.83
CA ASP A 36 -6.10 17.38 11.05
C ASP A 36 -7.11 16.83 12.07
N ALA A 37 -8.42 16.85 11.75
CA ALA A 37 -9.44 16.30 12.63
C ALA A 37 -9.43 14.77 12.60
N ASP A 38 -9.57 14.15 13.78
CA ASP A 38 -9.73 12.71 13.89
C ASP A 38 -10.90 12.23 13.03
N LEU A 39 -10.62 11.22 12.20
CA LEU A 39 -11.62 10.61 11.34
C LEU A 39 -12.64 9.85 12.21
N PRO A 40 -13.93 9.87 11.86
CA PRO A 40 -14.96 9.16 12.62
C PRO A 40 -14.63 7.66 12.74
N ALA A 41 -15.00 7.03 13.85
CA ALA A 41 -14.81 5.60 14.04
C ALA A 41 -15.41 4.76 12.88
N GLU A 42 -16.52 5.22 12.32
CA GLU A 42 -17.19 4.61 11.17
C GLU A 42 -16.30 4.57 9.90
N TYR A 43 -15.45 5.58 9.70
CA TYR A 43 -14.49 5.60 8.59
C TYR A 43 -13.44 4.51 8.75
N TRP A 44 -12.91 4.35 9.98
CA TRP A 44 -11.95 3.29 10.28
C TRP A 44 -12.56 1.90 10.15
N GLN A 45 -13.80 1.71 10.60
CA GLN A 45 -14.53 0.46 10.42
C GLN A 45 -14.73 0.14 8.94
N ALA A 46 -15.17 1.10 8.13
CA ALA A 46 -15.34 0.91 6.69
C ALA A 46 -14.02 0.51 5.97
N LEU A 47 -12.87 1.00 6.44
CA LEU A 47 -11.56 0.59 5.92
C LEU A 47 -11.16 -0.82 6.35
N LEU A 48 -11.47 -1.21 7.60
CA LEU A 48 -11.17 -2.55 8.11
C LEU A 48 -12.08 -3.61 7.51
N ASP A 49 -13.34 -3.27 7.26
CA ASP A 49 -14.36 -4.12 6.65
C ASP A 49 -14.20 -4.23 5.12
N ASP A 50 -13.33 -3.43 4.50
CA ASP A 50 -13.04 -3.55 3.07
C ASP A 50 -12.40 -4.92 2.80
N PRO A 51 -13.00 -5.79 1.96
CA PRO A 51 -12.42 -7.10 1.60
C PRO A 51 -11.05 -6.98 0.92
N ARG A 52 -10.68 -5.80 0.42
CA ARG A 52 -9.32 -5.51 -0.08
C ARG A 52 -8.32 -5.30 1.05
N ALA A 53 -8.74 -4.90 2.24
CA ALA A 53 -7.90 -4.80 3.42
C ALA A 53 -7.43 -6.18 3.92
N GLU A 54 -8.27 -7.21 3.76
CA GLU A 54 -7.90 -8.62 4.03
C GLU A 54 -6.77 -9.15 3.13
N ALA A 55 -6.41 -8.45 2.04
CA ALA A 55 -5.25 -8.81 1.23
C ALA A 55 -3.92 -8.74 2.02
N ARG A 56 -3.95 -8.22 3.25
CA ARG A 56 -2.85 -8.32 4.22
C ARG A 56 -3.16 -9.36 5.30
N THR A 57 -2.68 -10.58 5.08
CA THR A 57 -2.03 -11.35 6.15
C THR A 57 -1.13 -12.39 5.51
N GLY A 58 0.17 -12.20 5.70
CA GLY A 58 1.25 -13.07 5.21
C GLY A 58 1.31 -14.45 5.85
N LEU A 59 0.17 -15.09 6.13
CA LEU A 59 0.09 -16.41 6.75
C LEU A 59 -0.42 -17.48 5.79
N SER A 60 -1.32 -17.19 4.84
CA SER A 60 -1.71 -18.17 3.82
C SER A 60 -0.68 -18.26 2.70
N GLY A 61 -0.20 -17.12 2.20
CA GLY A 61 0.73 -17.06 1.07
C GLY A 61 2.12 -17.65 1.34
N ALA A 62 2.58 -17.64 2.60
CA ALA A 62 3.88 -18.20 2.98
C ALA A 62 3.91 -19.72 2.86
N ALA A 63 2.81 -20.41 3.19
CA ALA A 63 2.72 -21.86 3.06
C ALA A 63 2.38 -22.33 1.63
N LEU A 64 2.05 -21.41 0.72
CA LEU A 64 1.75 -21.76 -0.66
C LEU A 64 3.01 -22.18 -1.42
N ARG A 65 2.81 -23.13 -2.34
CA ARG A 65 3.78 -23.45 -3.37
C ARG A 65 3.89 -22.31 -4.37
N LEU A 66 5.08 -22.12 -4.95
CA LEU A 66 5.34 -21.08 -5.94
C LEU A 66 4.38 -21.14 -7.13
N ASP A 67 3.98 -22.33 -7.60
CA ASP A 67 3.02 -22.48 -8.69
C ASP A 67 1.62 -21.95 -8.34
N LYS A 68 1.19 -22.09 -7.08
CA LYS A 68 -0.14 -21.66 -6.60
C LYS A 68 -0.24 -20.19 -6.25
N ILE A 69 0.87 -19.47 -6.18
CA ILE A 69 0.83 -18.04 -5.85
C ILE A 69 0.38 -17.24 -7.08
N PRO A 70 -0.71 -16.45 -6.98
CA PRO A 70 -1.21 -15.66 -8.11
C PRO A 70 -0.36 -14.41 -8.40
N LYS A 71 0.48 -13.97 -7.45
CA LYS A 71 1.29 -12.76 -7.57
C LYS A 71 2.55 -13.01 -8.42
N HIS A 72 2.83 -12.10 -9.36
CA HIS A 72 4.02 -12.18 -10.22
C HIS A 72 5.31 -11.70 -9.52
N LEU A 73 5.19 -10.80 -8.54
CA LEU A 73 6.31 -10.29 -7.75
C LEU A 73 6.13 -10.71 -6.30
N LEU A 74 7.15 -11.37 -5.76
CA LEU A 74 7.17 -11.91 -4.41
C LEU A 74 8.15 -11.11 -3.55
N ARG A 75 7.76 -10.81 -2.31
CA ARG A 75 8.53 -9.99 -1.37
C ARG A 75 8.68 -10.72 -0.05
N ILE A 76 9.90 -10.74 0.48
CA ILE A 76 10.19 -11.23 1.82
C ILE A 76 10.98 -10.17 2.59
N GLY A 77 10.54 -9.87 3.81
CA GLY A 77 11.18 -8.90 4.69
C GLY A 77 11.97 -9.59 5.80
N CYS A 78 13.19 -9.13 6.05
CA CYS A 78 13.92 -9.51 7.25
C CYS A 78 13.35 -8.79 8.46
N ARG A 79 12.91 -9.52 9.49
CA ARG A 79 12.42 -8.92 10.74
C ARG A 79 13.50 -8.26 11.58
N ARG A 80 14.78 -8.60 11.35
CA ARG A 80 15.89 -8.05 12.13
C ARG A 80 16.28 -6.67 11.63
N CYS A 81 16.47 -6.49 10.32
CA CYS A 81 16.97 -5.23 9.75
C CYS A 81 15.96 -4.49 8.86
N GLY A 82 14.74 -5.02 8.70
CA GLY A 82 13.71 -4.42 7.84
C GLY A 82 13.97 -4.52 6.33
N ARG A 83 15.10 -5.09 5.88
CA ARG A 83 15.42 -5.23 4.44
C ARG A 83 14.37 -6.08 3.74
N ILE A 84 13.88 -5.61 2.60
CA ILE A 84 12.94 -6.32 1.74
C ILE A 84 13.71 -6.88 0.53
N VAL A 85 13.58 -8.18 0.28
CA VAL A 85 14.08 -8.85 -0.91
C VAL A 85 12.91 -9.12 -1.84
N GLU A 86 13.05 -8.69 -3.09
CA GLU A 86 12.07 -8.92 -4.14
C GLU A 86 12.58 -9.94 -5.14
N ILE A 87 11.69 -10.80 -5.62
CA ILE A 87 11.99 -11.76 -6.68
C ILE A 87 10.76 -11.94 -7.57
N GLN A 88 10.96 -12.04 -8.89
CA GLN A 88 9.86 -12.41 -9.78
C GLN A 88 9.52 -13.89 -9.58
N LYS A 89 8.22 -14.22 -9.59
CA LYS A 89 7.74 -15.61 -9.44
C LYS A 89 8.39 -16.53 -10.46
N VAL A 90 8.58 -16.06 -11.70
CA VAL A 90 9.21 -16.84 -12.78
C VAL A 90 10.65 -17.22 -12.43
N ASP A 91 11.40 -16.31 -11.83
CA ASP A 91 12.79 -16.56 -11.43
C ASP A 91 12.85 -17.44 -10.18
N ALA A 92 11.96 -17.21 -9.22
CA ALA A 92 11.83 -18.09 -8.06
C ALA A 92 11.51 -19.53 -8.46
N VAL A 93 10.61 -19.73 -9.43
CA VAL A 93 10.27 -21.06 -9.97
C VAL A 93 11.46 -21.69 -10.71
N ARG A 94 12.23 -20.89 -11.46
CA ARG A 94 13.44 -21.38 -12.15
C ARG A 94 14.54 -21.80 -11.18
N LEU A 95 14.75 -21.05 -10.10
CA LEU A 95 15.83 -21.28 -9.14
C LEU A 95 15.51 -22.36 -8.11
N TYR A 96 14.25 -22.40 -7.62
CA TYR A 96 13.86 -23.25 -6.51
C TYR A 96 12.87 -24.36 -6.89
N GLY A 97 12.31 -24.31 -8.10
CA GLY A 97 11.31 -25.26 -8.57
C GLY A 97 9.86 -24.85 -8.24
N PRO A 98 8.87 -25.26 -9.05
CA PRO A 98 7.47 -24.82 -8.94
C PRO A 98 6.77 -25.31 -7.68
N SER A 99 7.18 -26.46 -7.14
CA SER A 99 6.59 -27.12 -5.99
C SER A 99 7.12 -26.62 -4.64
N SER A 100 8.11 -25.72 -4.66
CA SER A 100 8.74 -25.17 -3.46
C SER A 100 7.82 -24.23 -2.70
N ILE A 101 7.86 -24.30 -1.37
CA ILE A 101 7.04 -23.49 -0.47
C ILE A 101 7.65 -22.09 -0.34
N TRP A 102 6.84 -21.04 -0.47
CA TRP A 102 7.31 -19.66 -0.44
C TRP A 102 8.03 -19.28 0.86
N ARG A 103 7.62 -19.84 2.00
CA ARG A 103 8.30 -19.67 3.29
C ARG A 103 9.75 -20.13 3.24
N ASP A 104 10.00 -21.31 2.69
CA ASP A 104 11.35 -21.91 2.63
C ASP A 104 12.23 -21.17 1.62
N VAL A 105 11.65 -20.77 0.49
CA VAL A 105 12.29 -19.92 -0.51
C VAL A 105 12.66 -18.57 0.10
N GLY A 106 11.72 -17.94 0.80
CA GLY A 106 11.91 -16.67 1.48
C GLY A 106 13.02 -16.74 2.53
N GLN A 107 13.07 -17.82 3.33
CA GLN A 107 14.14 -18.04 4.28
C GLN A 107 15.50 -18.13 3.59
N ARG A 108 15.62 -18.94 2.52
CA ARG A 108 16.89 -19.07 1.77
C ARG A 108 17.32 -17.76 1.11
N LEU A 109 16.39 -16.97 0.59
CA LEU A 109 16.68 -15.64 0.05
C LEU A 109 17.28 -14.74 1.14
N LEU A 110 16.64 -14.71 2.32
CA LEU A 110 17.16 -13.97 3.47
C LEU A 110 18.51 -14.51 3.95
N ASP A 111 18.73 -15.82 3.97
CA ASP A 111 20.01 -16.39 4.40
C ASP A 111 21.16 -15.96 3.44
N ASN A 112 20.87 -15.84 2.14
CA ASN A 112 21.86 -15.43 1.14
C ASN A 112 22.14 -13.92 1.15
N THR A 113 21.14 -13.07 1.40
CA THR A 113 21.25 -11.60 1.30
C THR A 113 21.27 -10.90 2.66
N CYS A 114 20.99 -11.63 3.73
CA CYS A 114 20.77 -11.13 5.09
C CYS A 114 21.39 -12.06 6.14
N ALA A 115 22.57 -12.63 5.83
CA ALA A 115 23.38 -13.32 6.82
C ALA A 115 23.95 -12.32 7.85
N PHE A 116 24.22 -12.80 9.07
CA PHE A 116 24.88 -12.07 10.14
C PHE A 116 26.33 -11.72 9.73
N ARG A 117 26.51 -10.67 8.94
CA ARG A 117 27.83 -10.14 8.60
C ARG A 117 28.18 -9.02 9.57
N THR A 118 29.21 -9.24 10.37
CA THR A 118 29.95 -8.19 11.08
C THR A 118 30.69 -7.35 10.04
N GLY A 119 30.10 -6.25 9.58
CA GLY A 119 30.68 -5.33 8.60
C GLY A 119 29.97 -3.98 8.66
N ARG A 120 30.56 -2.89 8.14
CA ARG A 120 29.96 -1.53 8.23
C ARG A 120 28.50 -1.51 7.75
N HIS A 121 27.68 -0.60 8.28
CA HIS A 121 26.28 -0.40 7.81
C HIS A 121 26.16 -0.21 6.28
N GLU A 122 27.22 0.26 5.64
CA GLU A 122 27.35 0.47 4.19
C GLU A 122 27.55 -0.84 3.40
N GLN A 123 28.00 -1.91 4.06
CA GLN A 123 28.09 -3.26 3.53
C GLN A 123 26.84 -4.02 3.96
N ASP A 124 26.35 -4.98 3.17
CA ASP A 124 25.02 -5.62 3.30
C ASP A 124 24.77 -6.45 4.58
N GLY A 125 25.29 -6.05 5.75
CA GLY A 125 25.04 -6.64 7.05
C GLY A 125 23.58 -6.56 7.48
N CYS A 126 23.16 -7.57 8.23
CA CYS A 126 21.88 -7.61 8.92
C CYS A 126 22.03 -6.90 10.28
N TRP A 127 21.68 -5.61 10.33
CA TRP A 127 21.71 -4.81 11.55
C TRP A 127 20.33 -4.75 12.22
N PRO A 128 20.20 -5.03 13.52
CA PRO A 128 18.92 -4.87 14.22
C PRO A 128 18.40 -3.44 14.07
N ALA A 129 17.20 -3.26 13.54
CA ALA A 129 16.45 -2.03 13.73
C ALA A 129 15.90 -2.08 15.16
N PHE A 130 16.60 -1.44 16.09
CA PHE A 130 16.06 -1.25 17.44
C PHE A 130 14.94 -0.19 17.36
N GLU A 131 13.74 -0.58 17.77
CA GLU A 131 12.68 0.34 18.25
C GLU A 131 12.89 0.63 19.73
#